data_AF-A0A939GE79-F1
#
_entry.id   AF-A0A939GE79-F1
#
_cell.length_a   1.000
_cell.length_b   1.000
_cell.length_c   1.000
_cell.angle_alpha   90.00
_cell.angle_beta   90.00
_cell.angle_gamma   90.00
#
_symmetry.space_group_name_H-M   'P 1'
#
loop_
_entity.id
_entity.type
_entity.pdbx_description
1 polymer ?
#
loop_
_entity_poly.entity_id
_entity_poly.type
_entity_poly.pdbx_seq_one_letter_code
_entity_poly.pdbx_strand_id
1 'polypeptide(L)'
;MTALAKNYDGICFQLRHYPSAQSDAQLKSDLDRLTSEISALVRSKRKIRPQSVMMLGQVFNLRVKALIWFAANRSLTLSDMFEGNISRMEELKSSKRLEFLFDNILFALRCNQRVAESLAENGVSDGTPLPITPDITYSQFVTSIALASIDDRTGQKIVDFTNASLHIEFGLFAADIINDEKASVADSTINELAFLIADAAQNYVAIATELGLLKPRSIRNPIPTISLDSDFIDEQKELADSGLDEFALNFAN
;
A
#
# COMPACT_ATOMS: atom_id res chain seq x y z
N MET A 1 24.60 3.26 -5.91
CA MET A 1 23.34 2.63 -6.37
C MET A 1 23.19 1.32 -5.64
N THR A 2 22.51 1.35 -4.49
CA THR A 2 22.04 0.13 -3.83
C THR A 2 21.17 -0.61 -4.85
N ALA A 3 21.56 -1.84 -5.19
CA ALA A 3 20.71 -2.69 -6.03
C ALA A 3 19.31 -2.69 -5.40
N LEU A 4 18.30 -2.31 -6.18
CA LEU A 4 16.89 -2.51 -5.83
C LEU A 4 16.71 -4.02 -5.63
N ALA A 5 16.98 -4.49 -4.41
CA ALA A 5 16.50 -5.78 -3.97
C ALA A 5 14.99 -5.75 -4.23
N LYS A 6 14.51 -6.76 -4.95
CA LYS A 6 13.10 -6.87 -5.35
C LYS A 6 12.28 -6.85 -4.06
N ASN A 7 11.73 -5.68 -3.74
CA ASN A 7 11.34 -5.35 -2.37
C ASN A 7 9.90 -5.80 -2.14
N TYR A 8 9.70 -7.13 -2.12
CA TYR A 8 8.42 -7.75 -1.79
C TYR A 8 8.01 -7.49 -0.33
N ASP A 9 8.94 -6.96 0.49
CA ASP A 9 8.73 -6.54 1.88
C ASP A 9 7.73 -5.38 2.03
N GLY A 10 7.44 -4.65 0.94
CA GLY A 10 6.44 -3.58 0.91
C GLY A 10 5.00 -4.03 0.61
N ILE A 11 4.81 -5.29 0.22
CA ILE A 11 3.51 -5.77 -0.30
C ILE A 11 2.67 -6.31 0.85
N CYS A 12 1.38 -5.95 0.87
CA CYS A 12 0.45 -6.41 1.91
C CYS A 12 -0.21 -7.72 1.49
N PHE A 13 -0.25 -8.71 2.38
CA PHE A 13 -0.83 -10.03 2.10
C PHE A 13 -2.13 -10.26 2.88
N GLN A 14 -3.25 -10.56 2.20
CA GLN A 14 -4.48 -11.06 2.85
C GLN A 14 -4.45 -12.60 2.96
N LEU A 15 -3.53 -13.12 3.79
CA LEU A 15 -3.26 -14.57 3.87
C LEU A 15 -4.47 -15.41 4.31
N ARG A 16 -5.43 -14.83 5.05
CA ARG A 16 -6.67 -15.52 5.46
C ARG A 16 -7.49 -16.03 4.27
N HIS A 17 -7.32 -15.43 3.09
CA HIS A 17 -8.14 -15.71 1.91
C HIS A 17 -7.43 -16.50 0.82
N TYR A 18 -6.23 -17.03 1.09
CA TYR A 18 -5.55 -17.97 0.20
C TYR A 18 -5.78 -19.41 0.70
N PRO A 19 -6.67 -20.19 0.05
CA PRO A 19 -6.95 -21.57 0.47
C PRO A 19 -5.70 -22.45 0.46
N SER A 20 -4.77 -22.13 -0.44
CA SER A 20 -3.51 -22.83 -0.62
C SER A 20 -2.53 -22.58 0.54
N ALA A 21 -2.54 -21.39 1.15
CA ALA A 21 -1.76 -21.07 2.35
C ALA A 21 -2.27 -21.84 3.60
N GLN A 22 -3.54 -22.27 3.59
CA GLN A 22 -4.12 -23.08 4.67
C GLN A 22 -3.78 -24.58 4.56
N SER A 23 -3.12 -25.00 3.49
CA SER A 23 -2.71 -26.40 3.30
C SER A 23 -1.37 -26.74 3.97
N ASP A 24 -0.55 -25.73 4.27
CA ASP A 24 0.66 -25.88 5.08
C ASP A 24 0.34 -25.77 6.58
N ALA A 25 0.68 -26.82 7.34
CA ALA A 25 0.32 -26.90 8.77
C ALA A 25 0.99 -25.82 9.62
N GLN A 26 2.22 -25.42 9.28
CA GLN A 26 2.98 -24.43 10.04
C GLN A 26 2.46 -23.02 9.76
N LEU A 27 2.27 -22.67 8.49
CA LEU A 27 1.72 -21.39 8.05
C LEU A 27 0.30 -21.21 8.57
N LYS A 28 -0.52 -22.26 8.50
CA LYS A 28 -1.87 -22.27 9.09
C LYS A 28 -1.83 -22.04 10.59
N SER A 29 -0.97 -22.72 11.33
CA SER A 29 -0.87 -22.54 12.78
C SER A 29 -0.45 -21.12 13.16
N ASP A 30 0.50 -20.52 12.43
CA ASP A 30 0.94 -19.15 12.69
C ASP A 30 -0.16 -18.13 12.34
N LEU A 31 -0.89 -18.36 11.24
CA LEU A 31 -2.04 -17.56 10.83
C LEU A 31 -3.20 -17.65 11.84
N ASP A 32 -3.54 -18.84 12.31
CA ASP A 32 -4.62 -19.06 13.29
C ASP A 32 -4.28 -18.40 14.62
N ARG A 33 -3.01 -18.48 15.06
CA ARG A 33 -2.53 -17.78 16.24
C ARG A 33 -2.65 -16.26 16.09
N LEU A 34 -2.13 -15.69 15.00
CA LEU A 34 -2.22 -14.24 14.75
C LEU A 34 -3.69 -13.80 14.68
N THR A 35 -4.55 -14.57 14.01
CA THR A 35 -5.99 -14.30 13.91
C THR A 35 -6.64 -14.28 15.30
N SER A 36 -6.31 -15.26 16.16
CA SER A 36 -6.83 -15.33 17.53
C SER A 36 -6.38 -14.13 18.36
N GLU A 37 -5.10 -13.75 18.28
CA GLU A 37 -4.56 -12.60 19.02
C GLU A 37 -5.18 -11.27 18.56
N ILE A 38 -5.32 -11.07 17.25
CA ILE A 38 -5.99 -9.87 16.69
C ILE A 38 -7.48 -9.87 17.08
N SER A 39 -8.18 -11.01 17.01
CA SER A 39 -9.59 -11.12 17.42
C SER A 39 -9.77 -10.75 18.90
N ALA A 40 -8.89 -11.27 19.76
CA ALA A 40 -8.87 -10.91 21.18
C ALA A 40 -8.62 -9.41 21.39
N LEU A 41 -7.68 -8.83 20.63
CA LEU A 41 -7.36 -7.40 20.70
C LEU A 41 -8.53 -6.51 20.26
N VAL A 42 -9.14 -6.75 19.10
CA VAL A 42 -10.23 -5.90 18.59
C VAL A 42 -11.50 -5.99 19.44
N ARG A 43 -11.70 -7.11 20.14
CA ARG A 43 -12.79 -7.27 21.12
C ARG A 43 -12.42 -6.70 22.48
N SER A 44 -11.15 -6.45 22.75
CA SER A 44 -10.69 -5.84 23.99
C SER A 44 -10.97 -4.34 23.99
N LYS A 45 -11.14 -3.75 25.17
CA LYS A 45 -11.22 -2.28 25.32
C LYS A 45 -9.82 -1.62 25.31
N ARG A 46 -8.78 -2.33 24.86
CA ARG A 46 -7.42 -1.80 24.79
C ARG A 46 -7.30 -0.91 23.54
N LYS A 47 -6.39 0.07 23.60
CA LYS A 47 -6.07 0.92 22.45
C LYS A 47 -5.38 0.10 21.37
N ILE A 48 -5.88 0.18 20.14
CA ILE A 48 -5.36 -0.56 19.00
C ILE A 48 -3.95 -0.09 18.61
N ARG A 49 -3.72 1.22 18.53
CA ARG A 49 -2.46 1.78 18.04
C ARG A 49 -1.19 1.29 18.78
N PRO A 50 -1.10 1.31 20.12
CA PRO A 50 0.09 0.79 20.80
C PRO A 50 0.22 -0.73 20.69
N GLN A 51 -0.90 -1.46 20.57
CA GLN A 51 -0.87 -2.92 20.47
C GLN A 51 -0.48 -3.36 19.06
N SER A 52 -0.90 -2.65 18.00
CA SER A 52 -0.50 -2.95 16.62
C SER A 52 1.02 -2.89 16.45
N VAL A 53 1.68 -1.92 17.09
CA VAL A 53 3.15 -1.80 17.10
C VAL A 53 3.81 -3.06 17.70
N MET A 54 3.26 -3.59 18.79
CA MET A 54 3.79 -4.81 19.42
C MET A 54 3.58 -6.06 18.56
N MET A 55 2.59 -6.06 17.67
CA MET A 55 2.26 -7.18 16.80
C MET A 55 3.00 -7.15 15.45
N LEU A 56 3.68 -6.06 15.09
CA LEU A 56 4.40 -5.94 13.81
C LEU A 56 5.37 -7.08 13.56
N GLY A 57 6.09 -7.51 14.60
CA GLY A 57 7.03 -8.63 14.48
C GLY A 57 6.35 -9.94 14.09
N GLN A 58 5.14 -10.21 14.61
CA GLN A 58 4.37 -11.40 14.25
C GLN A 58 3.83 -11.30 12.82
N VAL A 59 3.29 -10.13 12.45
CA VAL A 59 2.79 -9.88 11.07
C VAL A 59 3.93 -10.04 10.06
N PHE A 60 5.12 -9.49 10.36
CA PHE A 60 6.29 -9.61 9.50
C PHE A 60 6.73 -11.06 9.33
N ASN A 61 6.87 -11.80 10.44
CA ASN A 61 7.30 -13.19 10.37
C ASN A 61 6.31 -14.04 9.56
N LEU A 62 5.00 -13.79 9.71
CA LEU A 62 3.99 -14.46 8.92
C LEU A 62 4.10 -14.12 7.43
N ARG A 63 4.29 -12.84 7.09
CA ARG A 63 4.53 -12.36 5.72
C ARG A 63 5.71 -13.06 5.07
N VAL A 64 6.86 -13.11 5.75
CA VAL A 64 8.08 -13.75 5.24
C VAL A 64 7.85 -15.25 4.99
N LYS A 65 7.22 -15.95 5.94
CA LYS A 65 6.89 -17.37 5.76
C LYS A 65 5.95 -17.60 4.58
N ALA A 66 4.94 -16.75 4.42
CA ALA A 66 4.03 -16.83 3.29
C ALA A 66 4.75 -16.57 1.96
N LEU A 67 5.62 -15.56 1.89
CA LEU A 67 6.45 -15.28 0.71
C LEU A 67 7.33 -16.47 0.32
N ILE A 68 8.02 -17.09 1.29
CA ILE A 68 8.83 -18.30 1.07
C ILE A 68 7.95 -19.45 0.54
N TRP A 69 6.77 -19.63 1.13
CA TRP A 69 5.83 -20.66 0.70
C TRP A 69 5.32 -20.41 -0.73
N PHE A 70 4.92 -19.19 -1.07
CA PHE A 70 4.48 -18.82 -2.42
C PHE A 70 5.60 -18.99 -3.46
N ALA A 71 6.83 -18.61 -3.10
CA ALA A 71 8.01 -18.79 -3.94
C ALA A 71 8.24 -20.27 -4.28
N ALA A 72 8.14 -21.15 -3.28
CA ALA A 72 8.33 -22.58 -3.45
C ALA A 72 7.25 -23.23 -4.32
N ASN A 73 6.00 -22.75 -4.24
CA ASN A 73 4.85 -23.35 -4.92
C ASN A 73 4.51 -22.67 -6.26
N ARG A 74 5.27 -21.66 -6.70
CA ARG A 74 5.08 -20.91 -7.97
C ARG A 74 3.64 -20.42 -8.20
N SER A 75 2.97 -20.03 -7.13
CA SER A 75 1.51 -19.82 -7.13
C SER A 75 1.06 -18.36 -7.05
N LEU A 76 1.98 -17.40 -7.21
CA LEU A 76 1.69 -16.00 -6.92
C LEU A 76 2.16 -15.06 -8.03
N THR A 77 1.22 -14.34 -8.65
CA THR A 77 1.49 -13.08 -9.34
C THR A 77 1.00 -11.93 -8.46
N LEU A 78 1.71 -10.80 -8.45
CA LEU A 78 1.33 -9.66 -7.61
C LEU A 78 -0.01 -9.04 -8.06
N SER A 79 -0.31 -9.10 -9.36
CA SER A 79 -1.56 -8.62 -9.93
C SER A 79 -2.78 -9.37 -9.36
N ASP A 80 -2.72 -10.71 -9.30
CA ASP A 80 -3.82 -11.53 -8.78
C ASP A 80 -4.12 -11.22 -7.30
N MET A 81 -3.11 -10.77 -6.54
CA MET A 81 -3.28 -10.37 -5.15
C MET A 81 -4.05 -9.07 -4.97
N PHE A 82 -3.80 -8.07 -5.81
CA PHE A 82 -4.45 -6.77 -5.66
C PHE A 82 -5.90 -6.80 -6.14
N GLU A 83 -6.15 -7.40 -7.30
CA GLU A 83 -7.46 -7.40 -7.94
C GLU A 83 -8.50 -8.16 -7.09
N GLY A 84 -8.14 -9.31 -6.54
CA GLY A 84 -9.01 -10.08 -5.64
C GLY A 84 -9.34 -9.34 -4.33
N ASN A 85 -8.35 -8.66 -3.74
CA ASN A 85 -8.54 -7.97 -2.45
C ASN A 85 -9.34 -6.68 -2.59
N ILE A 86 -9.13 -5.89 -3.65
CA ILE A 86 -9.88 -4.65 -3.89
C ILE A 86 -11.35 -4.97 -4.16
N SER A 87 -11.63 -5.90 -5.07
CA SER A 87 -13.01 -6.28 -5.44
C SER A 87 -13.81 -6.75 -4.21
N ARG A 88 -13.19 -7.60 -3.39
CA ARG A 88 -13.78 -8.08 -2.12
C ARG A 88 -14.09 -6.92 -1.16
N MET A 89 -13.15 -5.99 -0.98
CA MET A 89 -13.36 -4.85 -0.07
C MET A 89 -14.44 -3.90 -0.58
N GLU A 90 -14.62 -3.77 -1.89
CA GLU A 90 -15.71 -3.00 -2.49
C GLU A 90 -17.08 -3.66 -2.22
N GLU A 91 -17.18 -4.98 -2.24
CA GLU A 91 -18.41 -5.71 -1.88
C GLU A 91 -18.78 -5.52 -0.39
N LEU A 92 -17.78 -5.46 0.49
CA LEU A 92 -17.97 -5.30 1.94
C LEU A 92 -18.40 -3.89 2.37
N LYS A 93 -18.26 -2.89 1.48
CA LYS A 93 -18.72 -1.51 1.72
C LYS A 93 -20.23 -1.39 1.96
N SER A 94 -21.01 -2.41 1.63
CA SER A 94 -22.45 -2.47 1.87
C SER A 94 -22.87 -2.36 3.35
N SER A 95 -21.95 -2.56 4.31
CA SER A 95 -22.19 -2.35 5.74
C SER A 95 -21.96 -0.89 6.17
N LYS A 96 -23.03 -0.13 6.42
CA LYS A 96 -22.95 1.27 6.91
C LYS A 96 -22.06 1.47 8.14
N ARG A 97 -21.99 0.48 9.04
CA ARG A 97 -21.16 0.56 10.25
C ARG A 97 -19.66 0.48 9.96
N LEU A 98 -19.29 -0.26 8.91
CA LEU A 98 -17.89 -0.50 8.54
C LEU A 98 -17.44 0.35 7.34
N GLU A 99 -18.34 1.13 6.74
CA GLU A 99 -18.08 1.95 5.56
C GLU A 99 -16.81 2.80 5.69
N PHE A 100 -16.65 3.53 6.81
CA PHE A 100 -15.47 4.35 7.04
C PHE A 100 -14.17 3.53 7.15
N LEU A 101 -14.23 2.35 7.76
CA LEU A 101 -13.09 1.44 7.85
C LEU A 101 -12.71 0.92 6.45
N PHE A 102 -13.70 0.47 5.68
CA PHE A 102 -13.48 -0.08 4.35
C PHE A 102 -13.00 0.97 3.34
N ASP A 103 -13.45 2.23 3.44
CA ASP A 103 -12.93 3.31 2.62
C ASP A 103 -11.44 3.57 2.87
N ASN A 104 -11.00 3.53 4.13
CA ASN A 104 -9.58 3.66 4.47
C ASN A 104 -8.75 2.44 4.04
N ILE A 105 -9.33 1.23 4.09
CA ILE A 105 -8.71 0.02 3.56
C ILE A 105 -8.54 0.10 2.05
N LEU A 106 -9.58 0.48 1.31
CA LEU A 106 -9.51 0.64 -0.15
C LEU A 106 -8.47 1.69 -0.53
N PHE A 107 -8.40 2.80 0.22
CA PHE A 107 -7.34 3.79 0.07
C PHE A 107 -5.95 3.17 0.27
N ALA A 108 -5.76 2.40 1.34
CA ALA A 108 -4.49 1.74 1.63
C ALA A 108 -4.08 0.70 0.57
N LEU A 109 -5.03 -0.11 0.09
CA LEU A 109 -4.81 -1.09 -0.98
C LEU A 109 -4.41 -0.40 -2.29
N ARG A 110 -5.09 0.68 -2.68
CA ARG A 110 -4.73 1.50 -3.85
C ARG A 110 -3.35 2.13 -3.71
N CYS A 111 -2.99 2.56 -2.50
CA CYS A 111 -1.64 3.05 -2.22
C CYS A 111 -0.59 1.95 -2.38
N ASN A 112 -0.88 0.73 -1.90
CA ASN A 112 0.00 -0.42 -2.04
C ASN A 112 0.18 -0.82 -3.52
N GLN A 113 -0.93 -0.91 -4.26
CA GLN A 113 -0.95 -1.17 -5.70
C GLN A 113 -0.08 -0.17 -6.47
N ARG A 114 -0.24 1.14 -6.23
CA ARG A 114 0.56 2.18 -6.90
C ARG A 114 2.06 2.02 -6.68
N VAL A 115 2.47 1.64 -5.48
CA VAL A 115 3.89 1.39 -5.18
C VAL A 115 4.36 0.10 -5.87
N ALA A 116 3.57 -0.96 -5.85
CA ALA A 116 3.89 -2.21 -6.52
C ALA A 116 4.03 -2.04 -8.05
N GLU A 117 3.09 -1.33 -8.69
CA GLU A 117 3.15 -0.99 -10.12
C GLU A 117 4.42 -0.19 -10.46
N SER A 118 4.75 0.82 -9.66
CA SER A 118 5.98 1.60 -9.84
C SER A 118 7.24 0.74 -9.70
N LEU A 119 7.26 -0.24 -8.79
CA LEU A 119 8.37 -1.18 -8.67
C LEU A 119 8.47 -2.09 -9.91
N ALA A 120 7.34 -2.56 -10.43
CA ALA A 120 7.29 -3.40 -11.64
C ALA A 120 7.80 -2.66 -12.88
N GLU A 121 7.35 -1.41 -13.10
CA GLU A 121 7.80 -0.55 -14.21
C GLU A 121 9.32 -0.29 -14.18
N ASN A 122 9.92 -0.25 -12.99
CA ASN A 122 11.36 -0.03 -12.80
C ASN A 122 12.20 -1.32 -12.92
N GLY A 123 11.64 -2.40 -13.47
CA GLY A 123 12.39 -3.62 -13.79
C GLY A 123 12.31 -4.73 -12.73
N VAL A 124 11.43 -4.61 -11.73
CA VAL A 124 11.03 -5.75 -10.89
C VAL A 124 10.00 -6.58 -11.67
N SER A 125 10.45 -7.32 -12.69
CA SER A 125 9.57 -8.16 -13.50
C SER A 125 8.87 -9.22 -12.65
N ASP A 126 7.54 -9.26 -12.76
CA ASP A 126 6.73 -10.45 -12.44
C ASP A 126 7.35 -11.66 -13.15
N GLY A 127 7.54 -12.76 -12.41
CA GLY A 127 8.04 -14.02 -12.96
C GLY A 127 9.50 -14.38 -12.68
N THR A 128 10.28 -13.54 -11.98
CA THR A 128 11.56 -14.05 -11.43
C THR A 128 11.27 -14.79 -10.12
N PRO A 129 11.71 -16.05 -9.94
CA PRO A 129 11.53 -16.74 -8.68
C PRO A 129 12.14 -15.91 -7.56
N LEU A 130 11.34 -15.66 -6.52
CA LEU A 130 11.80 -15.11 -5.25
C LEU A 130 13.03 -15.94 -4.82
N PRO A 131 14.18 -15.31 -4.53
CA PRO A 131 15.32 -16.05 -4.02
C PRO A 131 14.87 -16.79 -2.76
N ILE A 132 15.22 -18.08 -2.65
CA ILE A 132 14.97 -18.87 -1.45
C ILE A 132 15.74 -18.18 -0.32
N THR A 133 15.00 -17.43 0.49
CA THR A 133 15.54 -16.68 1.61
C THR A 133 15.43 -17.55 2.86
N PRO A 134 16.43 -17.50 3.75
CA PRO A 134 16.29 -18.13 5.06
C PRO A 134 15.11 -17.49 5.81
N ASP A 135 14.48 -18.26 6.70
CA ASP A 135 13.46 -17.72 7.60
C ASP A 135 14.09 -16.61 8.47
N ILE A 136 13.67 -15.36 8.26
CA ILE A 136 14.16 -14.19 8.98
C ILE A 136 13.06 -13.63 9.88
N THR A 137 13.43 -13.36 11.13
CA THR A 137 12.54 -12.65 12.06
C THR A 137 12.61 -11.14 11.84
N TYR A 138 11.58 -10.42 12.28
CA TYR A 138 11.56 -8.96 12.26
C TYR A 138 12.78 -8.32 12.95
N SER A 139 13.21 -8.88 14.09
CA SER A 139 14.41 -8.39 14.80
C SER A 139 15.69 -8.54 13.96
N GLN A 140 15.81 -9.66 13.24
CA GLN A 140 16.94 -9.91 12.34
C GLN A 140 16.86 -9.02 11.11
N PHE A 141 15.67 -8.75 10.57
CA PHE A 141 15.46 -7.78 9.51
C PHE A 141 15.94 -6.38 9.93
N VAL A 142 15.45 -5.84 11.05
CA VAL A 142 15.84 -4.52 11.55
C VAL A 142 17.35 -4.45 11.80
N THR A 143 17.91 -5.50 12.41
CA THR A 143 19.37 -5.58 12.66
C THR A 143 20.15 -5.60 11.34
N SER A 144 19.69 -6.36 10.35
CA SER A 144 20.35 -6.44 9.04
C SER A 144 20.34 -5.11 8.32
N ILE A 145 19.23 -4.37 8.37
CA ILE A 145 19.16 -3.01 7.82
C ILE A 145 20.10 -2.07 8.56
N ALA A 146 20.14 -2.12 9.89
CA ALA A 146 21.05 -1.29 10.69
C ALA A 146 22.53 -1.57 10.38
N LEU A 147 22.90 -2.83 10.09
CA LEU A 147 24.27 -3.20 9.74
C LEU A 147 24.64 -2.93 8.28
N ALA A 148 23.67 -2.99 7.36
CA ALA A 148 23.89 -2.85 5.92
C ALA A 148 23.76 -1.40 5.43
N SER A 149 23.09 -0.54 6.17
CA SER A 149 22.83 0.84 5.75
C SER A 149 24.09 1.70 5.85
N ILE A 150 24.37 2.43 4.77
CA ILE A 150 25.50 3.37 4.71
C ILE A 150 25.22 4.61 5.57
N ASP A 151 23.95 4.96 5.75
CA ASP A 151 23.48 6.03 6.62
C ASP A 151 22.24 5.63 7.43
N ASP A 152 22.22 6.01 8.71
CA ASP A 152 21.15 5.68 9.66
C ASP A 152 19.77 6.18 9.20
N ARG A 153 19.74 7.28 8.46
CA ARG A 153 18.48 7.89 7.99
C ARG A 153 17.82 7.04 6.91
N THR A 154 18.57 6.56 5.93
CA THR A 154 18.06 5.65 4.89
C THR A 154 17.66 4.31 5.50
N GLY A 155 18.46 3.79 6.44
CA GLY A 155 18.11 2.56 7.17
C GLY A 155 16.78 2.69 7.91
N GLN A 156 16.60 3.77 8.67
CA GLN A 156 15.34 4.04 9.37
C GLN A 156 14.16 4.19 8.41
N LYS A 157 14.34 4.85 7.26
CA LYS A 157 13.28 4.95 6.24
C LYS A 157 12.86 3.60 5.69
N ILE A 158 13.80 2.66 5.48
CA ILE A 158 13.47 1.31 5.04
C ILE A 158 12.64 0.58 6.11
N VAL A 159 13.05 0.69 7.38
CA VAL A 159 12.29 0.11 8.50
C VAL A 159 10.90 0.73 8.61
N ASP A 160 10.79 2.06 8.51
CA ASP A 160 9.50 2.77 8.59
C ASP A 160 8.59 2.45 7.41
N PHE A 161 9.16 2.30 6.21
CA PHE A 161 8.45 1.85 5.02
C PHE A 161 7.84 0.46 5.22
N THR A 162 8.63 -0.49 5.72
CA THR A 162 8.16 -1.84 6.04
C THR A 162 7.14 -1.81 7.18
N ASN A 163 7.35 -1.02 8.23
CA ASN A 163 6.39 -0.89 9.32
C ASN A 163 5.05 -0.32 8.88
N ALA A 164 5.06 0.63 7.95
CA ALA A 164 3.85 1.18 7.36
C ALA A 164 3.07 0.11 6.59
N SER A 165 3.75 -0.71 5.77
CA SER A 165 3.09 -1.82 5.06
C SER A 165 2.59 -2.91 6.02
N LEU A 166 3.30 -3.19 7.11
CA LEU A 166 2.86 -4.15 8.14
C LEU A 166 1.62 -3.67 8.90
N HIS A 167 1.50 -2.37 9.17
CA HIS A 167 0.30 -1.81 9.78
C HIS A 167 -0.93 -1.90 8.86
N ILE A 168 -0.74 -1.70 7.54
CA ILE A 168 -1.81 -1.91 6.57
C ILE A 168 -2.26 -3.38 6.62
N GLU A 169 -1.33 -4.33 6.60
CA GLU A 169 -1.64 -5.77 6.67
C GLU A 169 -2.33 -6.17 7.98
N PHE A 170 -1.87 -5.66 9.12
CA PHE A 170 -2.56 -5.80 10.40
C PHE A 170 -4.01 -5.29 10.31
N GLY A 171 -4.20 -4.12 9.71
CA GLY A 171 -5.51 -3.51 9.51
C GLY A 171 -6.47 -4.36 8.69
N LEU A 172 -5.95 -4.96 7.62
CA LEU A 172 -6.70 -5.92 6.78
C LEU A 172 -7.13 -7.14 7.58
N PHE A 173 -6.21 -7.78 8.32
CA PHE A 173 -6.55 -8.93 9.17
C PHE A 173 -7.64 -8.58 10.18
N ALA A 174 -7.51 -7.44 10.86
CA ALA A 174 -8.49 -6.98 11.84
C ALA A 174 -9.87 -6.73 11.21
N ALA A 175 -9.91 -6.12 10.03
CA ALA A 175 -11.16 -5.85 9.33
C ALA A 175 -11.85 -7.13 8.86
N ASP A 176 -11.10 -8.10 8.32
CA ASP A 176 -11.66 -9.40 7.94
C ASP A 176 -12.22 -10.13 9.16
N ILE A 177 -11.55 -10.08 10.31
CA ILE A 177 -12.05 -10.70 11.56
C ILE A 177 -13.35 -10.04 12.01
N ILE A 178 -13.41 -8.71 12.01
CA ILE A 178 -14.60 -7.95 12.40
C ILE A 178 -15.79 -8.32 11.51
N ASN A 179 -15.53 -8.47 10.21
CA ASN A 179 -16.55 -8.79 9.22
C ASN A 179 -16.99 -10.27 9.28
N ASP A 180 -16.05 -11.21 9.20
CA ASP A 180 -16.31 -12.65 9.11
C ASP A 180 -16.93 -13.21 10.39
N GLU A 181 -16.41 -12.80 11.56
CA GLU A 181 -16.86 -13.31 12.86
C GLU A 181 -18.08 -12.56 13.39
N LYS A 182 -18.60 -11.57 12.63
CA LYS A 182 -19.59 -10.58 13.10
C LYS A 182 -19.26 -10.08 14.50
N ALA A 183 -17.98 -9.83 14.74
CA ALA A 183 -17.47 -9.62 16.08
C ALA A 183 -18.13 -8.38 16.70
N SER A 184 -18.61 -8.52 17.94
CA SER A 184 -19.09 -7.38 18.72
C SER A 184 -17.90 -6.53 19.14
N VAL A 185 -17.58 -5.54 18.30
CA VAL A 185 -16.46 -4.62 18.46
C VAL A 185 -17.01 -3.21 18.71
N ALA A 186 -16.36 -2.42 19.56
CA ALA A 186 -16.81 -1.05 19.80
C ALA A 186 -16.55 -0.17 18.57
N ASP A 187 -17.44 0.78 18.28
CA ASP A 187 -17.26 1.71 17.15
C ASP A 187 -16.00 2.58 17.32
N SER A 188 -15.60 2.87 18.57
CA SER A 188 -14.33 3.53 18.87
C SER A 188 -13.12 2.72 18.38
N THR A 189 -13.18 1.39 18.48
CA THR A 189 -12.12 0.49 18.01
C THR A 189 -12.09 0.45 16.49
N ILE A 190 -13.27 0.42 15.83
CA ILE A 190 -13.39 0.50 14.36
C ILE A 190 -12.79 1.81 13.84
N ASN A 191 -13.12 2.93 14.49
CA ASN A 191 -12.59 4.24 14.11
C ASN A 191 -11.07 4.32 14.34
N GLU A 192 -10.56 3.83 15.48
CA GLU A 192 -9.12 3.79 15.73
C GLU A 192 -8.38 2.96 14.66
N LEU A 193 -8.95 1.83 14.25
CA LEU A 193 -8.42 0.99 13.19
C LEU A 193 -8.42 1.71 11.82
N ALA A 194 -9.51 2.41 11.50
CA ALA A 194 -9.63 3.19 10.27
C ALA A 194 -8.54 4.28 10.18
N PHE A 195 -8.32 5.03 11.27
CA PHE A 195 -7.25 6.03 11.33
C PHE A 195 -5.85 5.41 11.29
N LEU A 196 -5.63 4.27 11.95
CA LEU A 196 -4.35 3.56 11.89
C LEU A 196 -4.00 3.19 10.43
N ILE A 197 -4.97 2.66 9.69
CA ILE A 197 -4.78 2.25 8.29
C ILE A 197 -4.54 3.46 7.39
N ALA A 198 -5.31 4.54 7.58
CA ALA A 198 -5.14 5.78 6.82
C ALA A 198 -3.74 6.38 7.00
N ASP A 199 -3.30 6.52 8.25
CA ASP A 199 -1.98 7.06 8.60
C ASP A 199 -0.86 6.16 8.07
N ALA A 200 -1.02 4.83 8.19
CA ALA A 200 -0.07 3.87 7.65
C ALA A 200 0.05 3.97 6.12
N ALA A 201 -1.07 4.09 5.41
CA ALA A 201 -1.09 4.26 3.95
C ALA A 201 -0.43 5.57 3.50
N GLN A 202 -0.71 6.68 4.18
CA GLN A 202 -0.10 7.97 3.91
C GLN A 202 1.43 7.93 4.13
N ASN A 203 1.86 7.39 5.27
CA ASN A 203 3.28 7.22 5.59
C ASN A 203 3.97 6.30 4.57
N TYR A 204 3.33 5.19 4.20
CA TYR A 204 3.85 4.24 3.23
C TYR A 204 4.15 4.92 1.89
N VAL A 205 3.21 5.70 1.35
CA VAL A 205 3.38 6.42 0.07
C VAL A 205 4.40 7.56 0.19
N ALA A 206 4.39 8.30 1.30
CA ALA A 206 5.34 9.38 1.53
C ALA A 206 6.77 8.84 1.54
N ILE A 207 7.02 7.78 2.32
CA ILE A 207 8.35 7.16 2.42
C ILE A 207 8.72 6.50 1.09
N ALA A 208 7.80 5.84 0.38
CA ALA A 208 8.05 5.31 -0.97
C ALA A 208 8.55 6.39 -1.94
N THR A 209 7.95 7.58 -1.88
CA THR A 209 8.36 8.73 -2.69
C THR A 209 9.74 9.22 -2.28
N GLU A 210 10.01 9.33 -0.97
CA GLU A 210 11.31 9.75 -0.45
C GLU A 210 12.45 8.77 -0.75
N LEU A 211 12.15 7.47 -0.84
CA LEU A 211 13.09 6.42 -1.23
C LEU A 211 13.25 6.33 -2.76
N GLY A 212 12.51 7.15 -3.53
CA GLY A 212 12.53 7.12 -4.99
C GLY A 212 11.84 5.90 -5.61
N LEU A 213 11.09 5.13 -4.81
CA LEU A 213 10.32 3.97 -5.27
C LEU A 213 9.07 4.39 -6.04
N LEU A 214 8.50 5.54 -5.69
CA LEU A 214 7.34 6.13 -6.35
C LEU A 214 7.72 7.49 -6.95
N LYS A 215 7.49 7.67 -8.25
CA LYS A 215 7.70 8.97 -8.90
C LYS A 215 6.65 9.98 -8.41
N PRO A 216 7.04 11.22 -8.06
CA PRO A 216 6.08 12.28 -7.78
C PRO A 216 5.20 12.51 -9.01
N ARG A 217 3.89 12.74 -8.80
CA ARG A 217 2.92 13.07 -9.88
C ARG A 217 3.27 14.35 -10.67
N SER A 218 4.34 15.06 -10.33
CA SER A 218 4.76 16.30 -11.00
C SER A 218 5.57 16.11 -12.28
N ILE A 219 5.89 14.88 -12.69
CA ILE A 219 6.30 14.64 -14.08
C ILE A 219 5.02 14.62 -14.91
N ARG A 220 4.44 15.82 -15.14
CA ARG A 220 3.55 16.01 -16.27
C ARG A 220 4.32 15.49 -17.48
N ASN A 221 3.74 14.54 -18.19
CA ASN A 221 4.16 14.19 -19.55
C ASN A 221 4.55 15.49 -20.26
N PRO A 222 5.70 15.56 -20.98
CA PRO A 222 5.97 16.72 -21.82
C PRO A 222 4.70 16.96 -22.62
N ILE A 223 4.11 18.14 -22.44
CA ILE A 223 2.96 18.58 -23.23
C ILE A 223 3.33 18.20 -24.66
N PRO A 224 2.55 17.35 -25.35
CA PRO A 224 2.86 17.07 -26.74
C PRO A 224 2.95 18.44 -27.37
N THR A 225 4.11 18.78 -27.95
CA THR A 225 4.25 19.98 -28.75
C THR A 225 3.15 19.92 -29.78
N ILE A 226 2.03 20.58 -29.48
CA ILE A 226 1.00 20.82 -30.45
C ILE A 226 1.73 21.70 -31.45
N SER A 227 2.08 21.11 -32.58
CA SER A 227 2.45 21.83 -33.78
C SER A 227 1.22 22.63 -34.17
N LEU A 228 1.01 23.76 -33.52
CA LEU A 228 0.01 24.73 -33.92
C LEU A 228 0.47 25.25 -35.28
N ASP A 229 -0.34 24.97 -36.29
CA ASP A 229 -0.13 25.50 -37.63
C ASP A 229 -0.04 27.03 -37.55
N SER A 230 0.82 27.64 -38.37
CA SER A 230 0.99 29.10 -38.39
C SER A 230 -0.34 29.80 -38.62
N ASP A 231 -1.20 29.18 -39.43
CA ASP A 231 -2.52 29.68 -39.79
C ASP A 231 -3.44 29.80 -38.55
N PHE A 232 -3.35 28.85 -37.61
CA PHE A 232 -4.10 28.90 -36.35
C PHE A 232 -3.57 30.01 -35.42
N ILE A 233 -2.25 30.24 -35.42
CA ILE A 233 -1.64 31.29 -34.59
C ILE A 233 -2.03 32.67 -35.10
N ASP A 234 -2.06 32.86 -36.42
CA ASP A 234 -2.43 34.12 -37.05
C ASP A 234 -3.93 34.41 -36.88
N GLU A 235 -4.80 33.40 -37.00
CA GLU A 235 -6.24 33.54 -36.73
C GLU A 235 -6.52 33.93 -35.26
N GLN A 236 -5.82 33.32 -34.31
CA GLN A 236 -5.97 33.68 -32.88
C GLN A 236 -5.42 35.08 -32.57
N LYS A 237 -4.40 35.54 -33.28
CA LYS A 237 -3.90 36.92 -33.17
C LYS A 237 -4.92 37.93 -33.70
N GLU A 238 -5.48 37.70 -34.90
CA GLU A 238 -6.49 38.60 -35.46
C GLU A 238 -7.74 38.70 -34.56
N LEU A 239 -8.18 37.58 -33.96
CA LEU A 239 -9.28 37.57 -33.00
C LEU A 239 -8.96 38.37 -31.73
N ALA A 240 -7.73 38.25 -31.22
CA ALA A 240 -7.30 38.98 -30.03
C ALA A 240 -7.16 40.49 -30.31
N ASP A 241 -6.59 40.87 -31.45
CA ASP A 241 -6.41 42.27 -31.85
C ASP A 241 -7.76 42.92 -32.13
N SER A 242 -8.69 42.22 -32.79
CA SER A 242 -10.07 42.69 -33.01
C SER A 242 -10.82 42.93 -31.69
N GLY A 243 -10.64 42.04 -30.70
CA GLY A 243 -11.24 42.20 -29.38
C GLY A 243 -10.66 43.38 -28.59
N LEU A 244 -9.37 43.68 -28.75
CA LEU A 244 -8.72 44.85 -28.13
C LEU A 244 -9.17 46.16 -28.77
N ASP A 245 -9.34 46.18 -30.10
CA ASP A 245 -9.84 47.34 -30.82
C ASP A 245 -11.31 47.64 -30.48
N GLU A 246 -12.17 46.61 -30.39
CA GLU A 246 -13.55 46.76 -29.90
C GLU A 246 -13.61 47.26 -28.45
N PHE A 247 -12.73 46.75 -27.59
CA PHE A 247 -12.64 47.21 -26.20
C PHE A 247 -12.20 48.68 -26.11
N ALA A 248 -11.18 49.08 -26.88
CA ALA A 248 -10.69 50.45 -26.91
C ALA A 248 -11.73 51.44 -27.45
N LEU A 249 -12.48 51.06 -28.50
CA LEU A 249 -13.58 51.87 -29.05
C LEU A 249 -14.74 52.04 -28.06
N ASN A 250 -15.04 51.03 -27.26
CA ASN A 250 -16.07 51.09 -26.23
C ASN A 250 -15.65 51.87 -24.98
N PHE A 251 -14.36 52.10 -24.75
CA PHE A 251 -13.84 52.92 -23.65
C PHE A 251 -13.64 54.41 -24.01
N ALA A 252 -13.65 54.74 -25.30
CA ALA A 252 -13.47 56.10 -25.80
C ALA A 252 -14.78 56.87 -26.06
N ASN A 253 -15.95 56.23 -25.86
CA ASN A 253 -17.29 56.82 -25.88
C ASN A 253 -17.93 56.80 -24.48
#